data_AF-A0A832A6N8-F1
#
_entry.id   AF-A0A832A6N8-F1
#
_cell.length_a   1.000
_cell.length_b   1.000
_cell.length_c   1.000
_cell.angle_alpha   90.00
_cell.angle_beta   90.00
_cell.angle_gamma   90.00
#
_symmetry.space_group_name_H-M   'P 1'
#
loop_
_entity.id
_entity.type
_entity.pdbx_description
1 polymer ?
#
loop_
_entity_poly.entity_id
_entity_poly.type
_entity_poly.pdbx_seq_one_letter_code
_entity_poly.pdbx_strand_id
1 'polypeptide(L)'
;VAACDMPFLDAAVIRELVGLLPGYDAVVPQVGAHGEPLHAVYHRRCLPVVEQQIAAGDYSLQNLARRLHTRFVHRPDWGRTMTNINTPADWRAVESERRRKN
;
A
#
# COMPACT_ATOMS: atom_id res chain seq x y z
N VAL A 1 6.82 0.00 -3.35
CA VAL A 1 6.23 -1.26 -3.85
C VAL A 1 4.77 -0.97 -4.17
N ALA A 2 4.24 -1.56 -5.23
CA ALA A 2 2.83 -1.49 -5.60
C ALA A 2 2.40 -2.87 -6.09
N ALA A 3 1.28 -3.41 -5.62
CA ALA A 3 0.69 -4.61 -6.20
C ALA A 3 0.13 -4.36 -7.61
N CYS A 4 0.09 -5.42 -8.42
CA CYS A 4 -0.33 -5.37 -9.82
C CYS A 4 -1.86 -5.26 -10.00
N ASP A 5 -2.62 -5.46 -8.94
CA ASP A 5 -4.08 -5.39 -8.88
C ASP A 5 -4.63 -3.98 -8.56
N MET A 6 -3.76 -2.98 -8.49
CA MET A 6 -4.13 -1.56 -8.28
C MET A 6 -3.96 -0.75 -9.58
N PRO A 7 -4.96 -0.72 -10.49
CA PRO A 7 -4.79 -0.12 -11.82
C PRO A 7 -4.88 1.41 -11.86
N PHE A 8 -5.10 2.08 -10.72
CA PHE A 8 -5.28 3.54 -10.66
C PHE A 8 -4.14 4.24 -9.90
N LEU A 9 -2.93 3.67 -9.94
CA LEU A 9 -1.75 4.29 -9.32
C LEU A 9 -1.61 5.76 -9.74
N ASP A 10 -1.49 6.63 -8.74
CA ASP A 10 -1.24 8.06 -8.94
C ASP A 10 0.22 8.39 -8.58
N ALA A 11 0.96 8.89 -9.57
CA ALA A 11 2.36 9.27 -9.38
C ALA A 11 2.54 10.40 -8.34
N ALA A 12 1.55 11.29 -8.17
CA ALA A 12 1.58 12.32 -7.13
C ALA A 12 1.51 11.71 -5.73
N VAL A 13 0.63 10.74 -5.52
CA VAL A 13 0.52 10.00 -4.25
C VAL A 13 1.78 9.20 -3.97
N ILE A 14 2.36 8.52 -4.98
CA ILE A 14 3.62 7.79 -4.83
C ILE A 14 4.75 8.74 -4.41
N ARG A 15 4.89 9.90 -5.08
CA ARG A 15 5.91 10.91 -4.71
C ARG A 15 5.70 11.42 -3.29
N GLU A 16 4.45 11.63 -2.89
CA GLU A 16 4.12 12.04 -1.53
C GLU A 16 4.53 10.98 -0.51
N LEU A 17 4.21 9.70 -0.74
CA LEU A 17 4.65 8.60 0.12
C LEU A 17 6.17 8.54 0.27
N VAL A 18 6.92 8.74 -0.83
CA VAL A 18 8.39 8.80 -0.80
C VAL A 18 8.88 9.97 0.05
N GLY A 19 8.26 11.14 -0.07
CA GLY A 19 8.60 12.33 0.72
C GLY A 19 8.37 12.15 2.23
N LEU A 20 7.49 11.22 2.62
CA LEU A 20 7.18 10.92 4.02
C LEU A 20 8.13 9.88 4.66
N LEU A 21 8.99 9.24 3.86
CA LEU A 21 9.92 8.18 4.28
C LEU A 21 11.05 8.60 5.22
N PRO A 22 11.63 9.83 5.15
CA PRO A 22 12.74 10.20 6.00
C PRO A 22 12.48 9.92 7.49
N GLY A 23 13.39 9.18 8.14
CA GLY A 23 13.24 8.74 9.53
C GLY A 23 12.54 7.39 9.71
N TYR A 24 11.80 6.88 8.73
CA TYR A 24 11.02 5.63 8.83
C TYR A 24 11.55 4.48 7.97
N ASP A 25 11.35 3.24 8.42
CA ASP A 25 11.69 2.03 7.67
C ASP A 25 10.67 1.78 6.56
N ALA A 26 9.42 2.18 6.80
CA ALA A 26 8.33 2.10 5.85
C ALA A 26 7.33 3.24 6.02
N VAL A 27 6.65 3.59 4.93
CA VAL A 27 5.45 4.43 4.92
C VAL A 27 4.33 3.60 4.32
N VAL A 28 3.29 3.36 5.10
CA VAL A 28 2.17 2.48 4.75
C VAL A 28 0.87 3.30 4.79
N PRO A 29 0.16 3.47 3.66
CA PRO A 29 -1.16 4.08 3.66
C PRO A 29 -2.14 3.29 4.54
N GLN A 30 -3.14 3.97 5.08
CA GLN A 30 -4.19 3.34 5.86
C GLN A 30 -5.55 3.49 5.17
N VAL A 31 -6.16 2.36 4.84
CA VAL A 31 -7.51 2.25 4.26
C VAL A 31 -8.44 1.70 5.33
N GLY A 32 -9.29 2.58 5.87
CA GLY A 32 -10.12 2.26 7.04
C GLY A 32 -9.27 1.89 8.26
N ALA A 33 -9.50 0.69 8.81
CA ALA A 33 -8.78 0.20 10.01
C ALA A 33 -7.46 -0.52 9.69
N HIS A 34 -7.13 -0.74 8.41
CA HIS A 34 -6.00 -1.57 8.00
C HIS A 34 -4.96 -0.75 7.24
N GLY A 35 -3.68 -1.05 7.48
CA GLY A 35 -2.60 -0.58 6.61
C GLY A 35 -2.66 -1.28 5.26
N GLU A 36 -2.23 -0.61 4.19
CA GLU A 36 -2.12 -1.16 2.85
C GLU A 36 -0.63 -1.36 2.49
N PRO A 37 0.02 -2.44 2.97
CA PRO A 37 1.44 -2.66 2.77
C PRO A 37 1.80 -2.97 1.31
N LEU A 38 0.83 -3.33 0.48
CA LEU A 38 1.06 -3.56 -0.94
C LEU A 38 1.12 -2.25 -1.74
N HIS A 39 0.72 -1.12 -1.16
CA HIS A 39 0.89 0.23 -1.72
C HIS A 39 1.79 1.08 -0.80
N ALA A 40 2.96 0.58 -0.44
CA ALA A 40 3.83 1.21 0.54
C ALA A 40 5.23 1.51 0.01
N VAL A 41 5.93 2.42 0.70
CA VAL A 41 7.34 2.70 0.47
C VAL A 41 8.13 2.02 1.58
N TYR A 42 9.17 1.27 1.21
CA TYR A 42 10.06 0.59 2.14
C TYR A 42 11.49 1.08 1.91
N HIS A 43 12.18 1.43 2.98
CA HIS A 43 13.61 1.75 2.95
C HIS A 43 14.43 0.47 2.97
N ARG A 44 15.56 0.42 2.24
CA ARG A 44 16.43 -0.77 2.15
C ARG A 44 16.90 -1.34 3.50
N ARG A 45 16.92 -0.52 4.54
CA ARG A 45 17.27 -0.93 5.91
C ARG A 45 16.29 -1.93 6.55
N CYS A 46 15.10 -2.11 5.97
CA CYS A 46 14.17 -3.14 6.42
C CYS A 46 14.63 -4.57 6.07
N LEU A 47 15.63 -4.73 5.19
CA LEU A 47 16.06 -6.03 4.67
C LEU A 47 16.36 -7.08 5.76
N PRO A 48 17.15 -6.79 6.83
CA PRO A 48 17.43 -7.79 7.86
C PRO A 48 16.16 -8.25 8.59
N VAL A 49 15.19 -7.36 8.79
CA VAL A 49 13.90 -7.69 9.42
C VAL A 49 13.07 -8.58 8.50
N VAL A 50 13.06 -8.28 7.20
CA VAL A 50 12.38 -9.08 6.17
C VAL A 50 12.97 -10.49 6.10
N GLU A 51 14.29 -10.63 6.06
CA GLU A 51 14.99 -11.92 6.01
C GLU A 51 14.69 -12.77 7.25
N GLN A 52 14.77 -12.18 8.44
CA GLN A 52 14.41 -12.85 9.70
C GLN A 52 12.96 -13.31 9.71
N GLN A 53 12.06 -12.51 9.17
CA GLN A 53 10.63 -12.83 9.14
C GLN A 53 10.35 -14.01 8.19
N ILE A 54 10.97 -14.01 7.01
CA ILE A 54 10.88 -15.11 6.04
C ILE A 54 11.48 -16.39 6.65
N ALA A 55 12.64 -16.31 7.30
CA ALA A 55 13.27 -17.47 7.95
C ALA A 55 12.42 -18.07 9.08
N ALA A 56 11.60 -17.24 9.74
CA ALA A 56 10.65 -17.68 10.76
C ALA A 56 9.32 -18.21 10.18
N GLY A 57 9.15 -18.22 8.85
CA GLY A 57 7.91 -18.65 8.19
C GLY A 57 6.74 -17.67 8.31
N ASP A 58 6.98 -16.42 8.71
CA ASP A 58 5.95 -15.38 8.78
C ASP A 58 5.90 -14.59 7.47
N TYR A 59 4.90 -14.85 6.63
CA TYR A 59 4.78 -14.18 5.33
C TYR A 59 3.81 -12.98 5.36
N SER A 60 3.37 -12.56 6.54
CA SER A 60 2.40 -11.46 6.67
C SER A 60 3.07 -10.10 6.52
N LEU A 61 2.70 -9.36 5.48
CA LEU A 61 3.13 -7.97 5.31
C LEU A 61 2.55 -7.02 6.37
N GLN A 62 1.40 -7.37 6.95
CA GLN A 62 0.83 -6.64 8.09
C GLN A 62 1.69 -6.82 9.35
N ASN A 63 2.25 -8.02 9.55
CA ASN A 63 3.19 -8.26 10.64
C ASN A 63 4.50 -7.52 10.38
N LEU A 64 5.00 -7.54 9.15
CA LEU A 64 6.20 -6.80 8.76
C LEU A 64 6.04 -5.31 9.05
N ALA A 65 4.94 -4.70 8.61
CA ALA A 65 4.66 -3.29 8.85
C ALA A 65 4.62 -2.95 10.35
N ARG A 66 4.13 -3.86 11.21
CA ARG A 66 4.12 -3.68 12.67
C ARG A 66 5.50 -3.86 13.32
N ARG A 67 6.39 -4.66 12.72
CA ARG A 67 7.75 -4.90 13.22
C ARG A 67 8.75 -3.80 12.85
N LEU A 68 8.52 -3.12 11.73
CA LEU A 68 9.34 -2.03 11.26
C LEU A 68 9.00 -0.71 11.97
N HIS A 69 9.93 0.25 11.96
CA HIS A 69 9.61 1.64 12.31
C HIS A 69 8.76 2.27 11.19
N THR A 70 7.47 1.97 11.20
CA THR A 70 6.53 2.32 10.13
C THR A 70 5.75 3.59 10.44
N ARG A 71 5.65 4.47 9.44
CA ARG A 71 4.70 5.57 9.44
C ARG A 71 3.40 5.14 8.76
N PHE A 72 2.33 5.01 9.52
CA PHE A 72 0.98 4.82 8.97
C PHE A 72 0.38 6.17 8.58
N VAL A 73 -0.21 6.26 7.39
CA VAL A 73 -0.70 7.52 6.84
C VAL A 73 -2.13 7.37 6.37
N HIS A 74 -3.07 8.08 7.00
CA HIS A 74 -4.46 8.10 6.57
C HIS A 74 -4.76 9.33 5.72
N ARG A 75 -5.20 9.09 4.48
CA ARG A 75 -5.49 10.14 3.48
C ARG A 75 -6.76 9.81 2.69
N PRO A 76 -7.91 10.38 3.09
CA PRO A 76 -9.18 10.13 2.43
C PRO A 76 -9.19 10.51 0.94
N ASP A 77 -8.38 11.50 0.57
CA ASP A 77 -8.20 11.98 -0.80
C ASP A 77 -7.54 10.96 -1.74
N TRP A 78 -6.89 9.92 -1.21
CA TRP A 78 -6.22 8.89 -2.00
C TRP A 78 -7.12 7.73 -2.44
N GLY A 79 -8.42 7.74 -2.09
CA GLY A 79 -9.30 6.57 -2.22
C GLY A 79 -9.23 5.83 -3.57
N ARG A 80 -9.13 6.56 -4.68
CA ARG A 80 -9.06 5.95 -6.02
C ARG A 80 -7.76 5.19 -6.27
N THR A 81 -6.61 5.74 -5.88
CA THR A 81 -5.31 5.08 -6.09
C THR A 81 -5.09 3.91 -5.14
N MET A 82 -5.92 3.78 -4.10
CA MET A 82 -5.93 2.66 -3.15
C MET A 82 -6.94 1.56 -3.54
N THR A 83 -7.57 1.66 -4.72
CA THR A 83 -8.55 0.65 -5.16
C THR A 83 -7.83 -0.60 -5.67
N ASN A 84 -8.07 -1.73 -5.00
CA ASN A 84 -7.62 -3.05 -5.41
C ASN A 84 -8.73 -3.77 -6.22
N ILE A 85 -8.34 -4.49 -7.27
CA ILE A 85 -9.22 -5.30 -8.12
C ILE A 85 -8.80 -6.78 -8.00
N ASN A 86 -9.42 -7.47 -7.05
CA ASN A 86 -9.15 -8.89 -6.80
C ASN A 86 -10.03 -9.81 -7.64
N THR A 87 -11.22 -9.35 -8.04
CA THR A 87 -12.23 -10.17 -8.71
C THR A 87 -12.82 -9.47 -9.95
N PRO A 88 -13.40 -10.23 -10.89
CA PRO A 88 -14.16 -9.64 -12.00
C PRO A 88 -15.35 -8.76 -11.56
N ALA A 89 -15.89 -8.99 -10.36
CA ALA A 89 -16.95 -8.15 -9.80
C ALA A 89 -16.41 -6.76 -9.43
N ASP A 90 -15.22 -6.69 -8.83
CA ASP A 90 -14.54 -5.44 -8.52
C ASP A 90 -14.29 -4.62 -9.79
N TRP A 91 -13.84 -5.29 -10.87
CA TRP A 91 -13.63 -4.64 -12.16
C TRP A 91 -14.92 -4.02 -12.72
N ARG A 92 -16.01 -4.77 -12.70
CA ARG A 92 -17.33 -4.29 -13.18
C ARG A 92 -17.84 -3.11 -12.36
N ALA A 93 -17.63 -3.12 -11.04
CA ALA A 93 -18.02 -2.01 -10.18
C ALA A 93 -17.31 -0.72 -10.63
N VAL A 94 -15.99 -0.79 -10.81
CA VAL A 94 -15.20 0.38 -11.24
C VAL A 94 -15.51 0.80 -12.67
N GLU A 95 -15.77 -0.15 -13.57
CA GLU A 95 -16.17 0.16 -14.95
C GLU A 95 -17.52 0.90 -15.01
N SER A 96 -18.48 0.51 -14.18
CA SER A 96 -19.79 1.15 -14.12
C SER A 96 -19.71 2.60 -13.63
N GLU A 97 -18.78 2.90 -12.70
CA GLU A 97 -18.51 4.27 -12.24
C GLU A 97 -17.86 5.13 -13.32
N ARG A 98 -16.96 4.54 -14.13
CA ARG A 98 -16.35 5.24 -15.28
C ARG A 98 -17.40 5.64 -16.31
N ARG A 99 -18.37 4.77 -16.59
CA ARG A 99 -19.44 5.03 -17.57
C ARG A 99 -20.49 6.05 -17.11
N ARG A 100 -20.62 6.28 -15.79
CA ARG A 100 -21.54 7.29 -15.22
C ARG A 100 -20.96 8.71 -15.17
N LYS A 101 -19.64 8.86 -15.34
CA LYS A 101 -18.92 10.14 -15.26
C LYS A 101 -18.52 10.72 -16.63
N ASN A 102 -18.85 10.02 -17.72
CA ASN A 102 -18.76 10.50 -19.11
C ASN A 102 -20.17 10.77 -19.63
#